data_AF-A0A2V7S3X6-F1
#
_entry.id   AF-A0A2V7S3X6-F1
#
_cell.length_a   1.000
_cell.length_b   1.000
_cell.length_c   1.000
_cell.angle_alpha   90.00
_cell.angle_beta   90.00
_cell.angle_gamma   90.00
#
_symmetry.space_group_name_H-M   'P 1'
#
loop_
_entity.id
_entity.type
_entity.pdbx_description
1 polymer ?
#
loop_
_entity_poly.entity_id
_entity_poly.type
_entity_poly.pdbx_seq_one_letter_code
_entity_poly.pdbx_strand_id
1 'polypeptide(L)' 'MSVNCFRCGAAIPEDARFCASCGTQATDPHEATVLIETEDPEALLNRVRMVLAGEYDVERELARGGMGVIFKATEVGL' A
#
# COMPACT_ATOMS: atom_id res chain seq x y z
N MET A 1 0.75 -4.68 -28.70
CA MET A 1 0.01 -5.91 -28.36
C MET A 1 -0.67 -5.69 -27.01
N SER A 2 -1.55 -6.57 -26.54
CA SER A 2 -2.23 -6.42 -25.24
C SER A 2 -2.30 -7.77 -24.54
N VAL A 3 -2.12 -7.79 -23.22
CA VAL A 3 -2.21 -8.99 -22.40
C VAL A 3 -3.52 -9.00 -21.62
N ASN A 4 -4.07 -10.17 -21.32
CA ASN A 4 -5.26 -10.24 -20.48
C ASN A 4 -4.87 -10.27 -19.00
N CYS A 5 -5.60 -9.54 -18.16
CA CYS A 5 -5.44 -9.54 -16.72
C CYS A 5 -5.68 -10.95 -16.17
N PHE A 6 -4.70 -11.52 -15.47
CA PHE A 6 -4.85 -12.85 -14.86
C PHE A 6 -5.90 -12.88 -13.74
N ARG A 7 -6.17 -11.74 -13.08
CA ARG A 7 -7.21 -11.65 -12.04
C ARG A 7 -8.64 -11.52 -12.60
N CYS A 8 -8.90 -10.58 -13.53
CA CYS A 8 -10.26 -10.24 -13.96
C CYS A 8 -10.53 -10.45 -15.45
N GLY A 9 -9.54 -10.87 -16.25
CA GLY A 9 -9.69 -11.15 -17.68
C GLY A 9 -9.70 -9.93 -18.60
N ALA A 10 -9.76 -8.70 -18.07
CA ALA A 10 -9.76 -7.48 -18.87
C ALA A 10 -8.48 -7.33 -19.71
N ALA A 11 -8.58 -6.74 -20.91
CA ALA A 11 -7.41 -6.44 -21.73
C ALA A 11 -6.58 -5.32 -21.10
N ILE A 12 -5.26 -5.53 -21.02
CA ILE A 12 -4.28 -4.61 -20.46
C ILE A 12 -3.31 -4.17 -21.59
N PRO A 13 -3.13 -2.86 -21.81
CA PRO A 13 -2.09 -2.33 -22.68
C PRO A 13 -0.69 -2.76 -22.22
N GLU A 14 0.24 -3.00 -23.15
CA GLU A 14 1.62 -3.45 -22.81
C GLU A 14 2.42 -2.47 -21.94
N ASP A 15 2.11 -1.19 -21.98
CA ASP A 15 2.73 -0.12 -21.19
C ASP A 15 2.04 0.12 -19.83
N ALA A 16 0.90 -0.52 -19.58
CA ALA A 16 0.16 -0.36 -18.34
C ALA A 16 0.72 -1.26 -17.24
N ARG A 17 1.16 -0.64 -16.13
CA ARG A 17 1.66 -1.36 -14.94
C ARG A 17 0.56 -2.03 -14.10
N PHE A 18 -0.68 -1.56 -14.23
CA PHE A 18 -1.82 -2.05 -13.45
C PHE A 18 -3.05 -2.19 -14.35
N CYS A 19 -3.91 -3.15 -14.03
CA CYS A 19 -5.21 -3.32 -14.66
C CYS A 19 -6.13 -2.16 -14.24
N ALA A 20 -6.58 -1.36 -15.22
CA ALA A 20 -7.53 -0.27 -14.97
C ALA A 20 -8.90 -0.75 -14.45
N SER A 21 -9.25 -2.03 -14.65
CA SER A 21 -10.53 -2.58 -14.21
C SER A 21 -10.51 -3.13 -12.77
N CYS A 22 -9.39 -3.66 -12.29
CA CYS A 22 -9.33 -4.30 -10.95
C CYS A 22 -8.12 -3.92 -10.10
N GLY A 23 -7.21 -3.08 -10.60
CA GLY A 23 -6.03 -2.60 -9.89
C GLY A 23 -4.89 -3.63 -9.74
N THR A 24 -5.03 -4.85 -10.28
CA THR A 24 -3.95 -5.84 -10.22
C THR A 24 -2.76 -5.44 -11.09
N GLN A 25 -1.53 -5.60 -10.58
CA GLN A 25 -0.31 -5.34 -11.36
C GLN A 25 -0.24 -6.24 -12.59
N ALA A 26 0.17 -5.67 -13.71
CA ALA A 26 0.18 -6.33 -15.02
C ALA A 26 1.51 -7.01 -15.36
N THR A 27 2.60 -6.63 -14.68
CA THR A 27 3.97 -7.08 -14.97
C THR A 27 4.70 -7.63 -13.74
N ASP A 28 5.85 -8.27 -14.03
CA ASP A 28 6.69 -9.14 -13.20
C ASP A 28 6.70 -8.81 -11.69
N PRO A 29 6.36 -9.76 -10.80
CA PRO A 29 6.54 -9.60 -9.34
C PRO A 29 8.00 -9.31 -8.93
N HIS A 30 8.98 -9.41 -9.82
CA HIS A 30 10.38 -9.05 -9.61
C HIS A 30 10.72 -7.59 -9.98
N GLU A 31 9.83 -6.86 -10.66
CA GLU A 31 9.85 -5.40 -10.72
C GLU A 31 9.24 -4.78 -9.46
N ALA A 32 8.93 -5.61 -8.45
CA ALA A 32 8.60 -5.16 -7.12
C ALA A 32 9.69 -4.22 -6.63
N THR A 33 9.29 -2.99 -6.35
CA THR A 33 10.04 -2.03 -5.54
C THR A 33 10.76 -2.79 -4.44
N VAL A 34 12.09 -2.66 -4.38
CA VAL A 34 12.91 -3.22 -3.30
C VAL A 34 12.16 -2.97 -2.00
N LEU A 35 11.62 -4.04 -1.41
CA LEU A 35 11.13 -4.01 -0.05
C LEU A 35 12.40 -3.90 0.78
N ILE A 36 12.87 -2.66 0.98
CA ILE A 36 13.77 -2.39 2.09
C ILE A 36 13.00 -2.90 3.29
N GLU A 37 13.58 -3.83 4.05
CA GLU A 37 13.04 -4.29 5.31
C GLU A 37 12.91 -3.06 6.21
N THR A 38 11.79 -2.37 6.10
CA THR A 38 11.46 -1.21 6.89
C THR A 38 11.40 -1.68 8.33
N GLU A 39 11.87 -0.80 9.22
CA GLU A 39 11.81 -0.89 10.68
C GLU A 39 10.71 -1.83 11.20
N ASP A 40 11.04 -2.62 12.24
CA ASP A 40 10.11 -3.46 13.00
C ASP A 40 8.69 -2.86 13.00
N PRO A 41 7.67 -3.54 12.43
CA PRO A 41 6.34 -2.99 12.29
C PRO A 41 5.77 -2.41 13.58
N GLU A 42 6.12 -3.00 14.73
CA GLU A 42 5.69 -2.53 16.04
C GLU A 42 6.40 -1.23 16.43
N ALA A 43 7.69 -1.10 16.14
CA ALA A 43 8.45 0.12 16.37
C ALA A 43 7.92 1.29 15.53
N LEU A 44 7.55 1.03 14.27
CA LEU A 44 6.94 2.04 13.40
C LEU A 44 5.57 2.49 13.95
N LEU A 45 4.69 1.53 14.30
CA LEU A 45 3.37 1.84 14.85
C LEU A 45 3.47 2.67 16.14
N ASN A 46 4.40 2.31 17.03
CA ASN A 46 4.64 3.07 18.27
C ASN A 46 5.13 4.49 18.01
N ARG A 47 6.02 4.67 17.02
CA ARG A 47 6.47 6.01 16.62
C ARG A 47 5.32 6.85 16.05
N VAL A 48 4.48 6.27 15.20
CA VAL A 48 3.32 6.98 14.61
C VAL A 48 2.32 7.39 15.69
N ARG A 49 2.01 6.50 16.64
CA ARG A 49 1.17 6.81 17.81
C ARG A 49 1.74 7.96 18.64
N MET A 50 3.06 7.98 18.86
CA MET A 50 3.73 9.02 19.64
C MET A 50 3.69 10.39 18.94
N VAL A 51 3.99 10.43 17.64
CA VAL A 51 4.10 11.68 16.87
C VAL A 51 2.73 12.34 16.67
N LEU A 52 1.68 11.56 16.47
CA LEU A 52 0.33 12.06 16.23
C LEU A 52 -0.53 12.16 17.50
N ALA A 53 0.06 11.90 18.67
CA ALA A 53 -0.63 11.94 19.94
C ALA A 53 -1.26 13.31 20.19
N GLY A 54 -2.57 13.32 20.50
CA GLY A 54 -3.34 14.54 20.74
C GLY A 54 -4.12 15.04 19.53
N GLU A 55 -3.75 14.61 18.31
CA GLU A 55 -4.51 14.90 17.09
C GLU A 55 -5.27 13.64 16.62
N TYR A 56 -4.60 12.49 16.64
CA TYR A 56 -5.16 11.21 16.21
C TYR A 56 -4.85 10.09 17.21
N ASP A 57 -5.86 9.27 17.51
CA ASP A 57 -5.69 7.97 18.15
C ASP A 57 -5.50 6.88 17.08
N VAL A 58 -4.26 6.39 16.95
CA VAL A 58 -3.86 5.47 15.88
C VAL A 58 -3.96 4.01 16.34
N GLU A 59 -4.85 3.24 15.69
CA GLU A 59 -5.21 1.88 16.10
C GLU A 59 -4.27 0.82 15.52
N ARG A 60 -4.23 0.66 14.19
CA ARG A 60 -3.52 -0.44 13.52
C ARG A 60 -3.18 -0.15 12.05
N GLU A 61 -2.22 -0.88 11.51
CA GLU A 61 -1.95 -0.92 10.07
C GLU A 61 -3.10 -1.60 9.31
N LEU A 62 -3.47 -1.02 8.16
CA LEU A 62 -4.46 -1.55 7.22
C LEU A 62 -3.81 -2.12 5.96
N ALA A 63 -2.78 -1.45 5.45
CA ALA A 63 -2.11 -1.83 4.22
C ALA A 63 -0.70 -1.23 4.13
N ARG A 64 0.17 -1.88 3.35
CA ARG A 64 1.52 -1.42 3.02
C ARG A 64 1.80 -1.64 1.54
N GLY A 65 2.49 -0.69 0.93
CA GLY A 65 2.94 -0.78 -0.45
C GLY A 65 4.22 0.03 -0.66
N GLY A 66 4.71 0.07 -1.90
CA GLY A 66 5.97 0.75 -2.21
C GLY A 66 6.00 2.26 -1.92
N MET A 67 4.84 2.90 -1.76
CA MET A 67 4.72 4.34 -1.47
C MET A 67 4.53 4.67 0.02
N GLY A 68 4.23 3.67 0.88
CA GLY A 68 4.01 3.93 2.29
C GLY A 68 3.12 2.90 3.01
N VAL A 69 2.72 3.26 4.23
CA VAL A 69 1.90 2.46 5.14
C VAL A 69 0.63 3.22 5.49
N ILE A 70 -0.51 2.55 5.43
CA ILE A 70 -1.83 3.10 5.74
C ILE A 70 -2.26 2.61 7.11
N PHE A 71 -2.55 3.54 8.03
CA PHE A 71 -3.05 3.25 9.37
C PHE A 71 -4.52 3.64 9.52
N LYS A 72 -5.25 2.88 10.34
CA LYS A 72 -6.57 3.29 10.86
C LYS A 72 -6.35 4.17 12.08
N ALA A 73 -6.99 5.34 12.10
CA ALA A 73 -6.94 6.25 13.24
C ALA A 73 -8.27 7.00 13.40
N THR A 74 -8.54 7.48 14.61
CA THR A 74 -9.66 8.36 14.94
C THR A 74 -9.13 9.73 15.33
N GLU A 75 -9.67 10.80 14.75
CA GLU A 75 -9.31 12.17 15.16
C GLU A 75 -9.84 12.44 16.58
N VAL A 76 -8.98 12.95 17.46
CA VAL A 76 -9.31 13.21 18.87
C VAL A 76 -9.18 14.68 19.25
N GLY A 77 -8.61 15.52 18.37
CA GLY A 77 -8.50 16.96 18.57
C GLY A 77 -9.61 17.73 17.85
N LEU A 78 -10.42 18.47 18.62
CA LEU A 78 -11.25 19.60 18.18
C LEU A 78 -11.02 20.77 19.16
#